data_AF-A0A4V2B3Y8-F1
#
_entry.id   AF-A0A4V2B3Y8-F1
#
_cell.length_a   1.000
_cell.length_b   1.000
_cell.length_c   1.000
_cell.angle_alpha   90.00
_cell.angle_beta   90.00
_cell.angle_gamma   90.00
#
_symmetry.space_group_name_H-M   'P 1'
#
loop_
_entity.id
_entity.type
_entity.pdbx_description
1 polymer ?
#
loop_
_entity_poly.entity_id
_entity_poly.type
_entity_poly.pdbx_seq_one_letter_code
_entity_poly.pdbx_strand_id
1 'polypeptide(L)'
;MKIFNALVMTSVWLVSINHSVAATRSFDLKSQVETYKLRYGLRDPNSKLVNNTGDGYGALYGVRNFRVVLHGVYYRGGANNVYNKNLKRKNTNPLQGGALTNLCEEGFKEAVYLYTTNYSSAPKEISCKITKTGEPNRLTYHQLSALGANNEEAHLKKIYSHIKGIVPGPIYDHCWNGWHASGYVAAITLRQFCGYSASEADAYWVRNTDGHESGMNSIRKKIRSFKPLPNLSISKTEQNLICP
;
A
#
# COMPACT_ATOMS: atom_id res chain seq x y z
N MET A 1 60.13 21.78 -60.69
CA MET A 1 58.97 20.87 -60.54
C MET A 1 58.40 21.08 -59.14
N LYS A 2 57.31 21.85 -59.01
CA LYS A 2 56.71 22.21 -57.71
C LYS A 2 55.73 21.10 -57.31
N ILE A 3 55.98 20.44 -56.17
CA ILE A 3 55.04 19.48 -55.58
C ILE A 3 54.35 20.20 -54.40
N PHE A 4 53.06 20.44 -54.54
CA PHE A 4 52.17 20.89 -53.47
C PHE A 4 51.77 19.68 -52.64
N ASN A 5 52.07 19.67 -51.34
CA ASN A 5 51.46 18.76 -50.38
C ASN A 5 50.24 19.45 -49.76
N ALA A 6 49.05 18.93 -50.05
CA ALA A 6 47.81 19.32 -49.41
C ALA A 6 47.67 18.56 -48.07
N LEU A 7 47.57 19.30 -46.97
CA LEU A 7 47.29 18.76 -45.64
C LEU A 7 45.77 18.77 -45.43
N VAL A 8 45.15 17.59 -45.40
CA VAL A 8 43.72 17.43 -45.07
C VAL A 8 43.59 17.42 -43.55
N MET A 9 43.05 18.49 -42.97
CA MET A 9 42.63 18.52 -41.56
C MET A 9 41.25 17.88 -41.44
N THR A 10 41.17 16.69 -40.85
CA THR A 10 39.92 16.08 -40.40
C THR A 10 39.60 16.56 -38.98
N SER A 11 38.60 17.43 -38.86
CA SER A 11 38.05 17.86 -37.57
C SER A 11 37.23 16.74 -36.93
N VAL A 12 37.72 16.18 -35.83
CA VAL A 12 36.99 15.22 -34.99
C VAL A 12 36.06 16.00 -34.06
N TRP A 13 34.75 15.89 -34.30
CA TRP A 13 33.72 16.38 -33.38
C TRP A 13 33.59 15.40 -32.20
N LEU A 14 34.08 15.81 -31.03
CA LEU A 14 33.80 15.12 -29.77
C LEU A 14 32.35 15.39 -29.36
N VAL A 15 31.46 14.43 -29.64
CA VAL A 15 30.12 14.41 -29.04
C VAL A 15 30.28 13.98 -27.58
N SER A 16 30.27 14.94 -26.67
CA SER A 16 30.20 14.68 -25.24
C SER A 16 28.80 14.17 -24.88
N ILE A 17 28.68 12.85 -24.72
CA ILE A 17 27.45 12.21 -24.24
C ILE A 17 27.37 12.44 -22.72
N ASN A 18 26.59 13.44 -22.31
CA ASN A 18 26.20 13.64 -20.91
C ASN A 18 25.26 12.51 -20.48
N HIS A 19 25.82 11.40 -20.01
CA HIS A 19 25.04 10.41 -19.24
C HIS A 19 24.70 11.03 -17.89
N SER A 20 23.50 11.60 -17.78
CA SER A 20 22.91 11.92 -16.48
C SER A 20 22.61 10.59 -15.78
N VAL A 21 23.53 10.16 -14.91
CA VAL A 21 23.26 9.07 -13.97
C VAL A 21 22.27 9.62 -12.95
N ALA A 22 20.98 9.34 -13.14
CA ALA A 22 19.98 9.60 -12.13
C ALA A 22 20.39 8.82 -10.87
N ALA A 23 20.82 9.54 -9.83
CA ALA A 23 21.16 8.94 -8.56
C ALA A 23 19.95 8.15 -8.04
N THR A 24 20.07 6.83 -7.99
CA THR A 24 19.08 5.96 -7.34
C THR A 24 19.09 6.30 -5.87
N ARG A 25 18.14 7.15 -5.44
CA ARG A 25 17.94 7.50 -4.05
C ARG A 25 17.70 6.20 -3.27
N SER A 26 18.62 5.86 -2.37
CA SER A 26 18.44 4.69 -1.52
C SER A 26 17.18 4.86 -0.68
N PHE A 27 16.42 3.79 -0.50
CA PHE A 27 15.22 3.80 0.33
C PHE A 27 15.58 4.16 1.78
N ASP A 28 14.82 5.08 2.37
CA ASP A 28 14.88 5.41 3.79
C ASP A 28 13.49 5.27 4.42
N LEU A 29 13.33 4.26 5.27
CA LEU A 29 12.08 3.98 5.98
C LEU A 29 11.66 5.17 6.87
N LYS A 30 12.60 5.86 7.51
CA LYS A 30 12.29 6.96 8.42
C LYS A 30 11.66 8.13 7.66
N SER A 31 12.30 8.58 6.58
CA SER A 31 11.75 9.64 5.71
C SER A 31 10.39 9.26 5.13
N GLN A 32 10.18 8.00 4.74
CA GLN A 32 8.88 7.52 4.27
C GLN A 32 7.81 7.62 5.38
N VAL A 33 8.11 7.11 6.58
CA VAL A 33 7.22 7.19 7.75
C VAL A 33 6.85 8.63 8.07
N GLU A 34 7.84 9.53 8.14
CA GLU A 34 7.64 10.95 8.44
C GLU A 34 6.78 11.64 7.37
N THR A 35 7.06 11.35 6.10
CA THR A 35 6.29 11.87 4.96
C THR A 35 4.81 11.52 5.10
N TYR A 36 4.49 10.26 5.41
CA TYR A 36 3.11 9.82 5.48
C TYR A 36 2.41 10.16 6.81
N LYS A 37 3.14 10.25 7.93
CA LYS A 37 2.62 10.82 9.18
C LYS A 37 2.18 12.27 8.96
N LEU A 38 2.99 13.08 8.28
CA LEU A 38 2.65 14.44 7.92
C LEU A 38 1.49 14.51 6.90
N ARG A 39 1.49 13.63 5.89
CA ARG A 39 0.48 13.63 4.82
C ARG A 39 -0.93 13.33 5.34
N TYR A 40 -1.05 12.38 6.29
CA TYR A 40 -2.34 11.86 6.73
C TYR A 40 -2.74 12.26 8.16
N GLY A 41 -1.80 12.68 9.01
CA GLY A 41 -2.09 13.21 10.35
C GLY A 41 -2.76 12.22 11.32
N LEU A 42 -2.90 10.94 10.94
CA LEU A 42 -3.43 9.90 11.80
C LEU A 42 -2.38 9.48 12.83
N ARG A 43 -2.80 9.22 14.07
CA ARG A 43 -1.93 8.83 15.19
C ARG A 43 -2.23 7.45 15.76
N ASP A 44 -3.32 6.84 15.33
CA ASP A 44 -3.77 5.56 15.86
C ASP A 44 -4.42 4.73 14.74
N PRO A 45 -4.50 3.39 14.88
CA PRO A 45 -4.97 2.54 13.79
C PRO A 45 -6.51 2.48 13.71
N ASN A 46 -7.22 3.14 14.63
CA ASN A 46 -8.68 3.18 14.74
C ASN A 46 -9.29 4.50 14.27
N SER A 47 -8.49 5.47 13.84
CA SER A 47 -9.00 6.66 13.16
C SER A 47 -9.21 6.40 11.67
N LYS A 48 -10.29 6.93 11.09
CA LYS A 48 -10.59 6.86 9.66
C LYS A 48 -10.18 8.17 9.00
N LEU A 49 -9.26 8.12 8.04
CA LEU A 49 -8.97 9.29 7.19
C LEU A 49 -10.06 9.48 6.13
N VAL A 50 -10.54 8.36 5.59
CA VAL A 50 -11.70 8.30 4.70
C VAL A 50 -12.77 7.46 5.38
N ASN A 51 -13.96 8.02 5.52
CA ASN A 51 -15.06 7.42 6.26
C ASN A 51 -15.71 6.23 5.51
N ASN A 52 -16.82 5.72 6.04
CA ASN A 52 -17.55 4.59 5.44
C ASN A 52 -18.26 4.93 4.13
N THR A 53 -18.45 6.19 3.76
CA THR A 53 -19.08 6.59 2.48
C THR A 53 -18.05 7.06 1.45
N GLY A 54 -16.76 6.99 1.79
CA GLY A 54 -15.66 7.43 0.91
C GLY A 54 -15.38 8.93 0.95
N ASP A 55 -15.88 9.65 1.97
CA ASP A 55 -15.63 11.07 2.19
C ASP A 55 -14.52 11.28 3.25
N GLY A 56 -13.86 12.44 3.23
CA GLY A 56 -12.85 12.84 4.23
C GLY A 56 -11.50 13.25 3.63
N TYR A 57 -11.05 12.60 2.55
CA TYR A 57 -9.77 12.92 1.90
C TYR A 57 -9.86 12.75 0.38
N GLY A 58 -9.98 13.87 -0.34
CA GLY A 58 -10.27 13.88 -1.78
C GLY A 58 -9.23 13.15 -2.64
N ALA A 59 -7.95 13.25 -2.28
CA ALA A 59 -6.86 12.57 -3.00
C ALA A 59 -6.92 11.04 -2.88
N LEU A 60 -7.73 10.50 -1.97
CA LEU A 60 -7.98 9.06 -1.83
C LEU A 60 -9.39 8.67 -2.31
N TYR A 61 -10.08 9.54 -3.05
CA TYR A 61 -11.45 9.24 -3.50
C TYR A 61 -11.52 7.90 -4.24
N GLY A 62 -12.56 7.12 -3.94
CA GLY A 62 -12.74 5.76 -4.47
C GLY A 62 -12.33 4.65 -3.50
N VAL A 63 -11.60 4.95 -2.44
CA VAL A 63 -11.47 4.08 -1.25
C VAL A 63 -12.50 4.49 -0.18
N ARG A 64 -12.70 3.64 0.84
CA ARG A 64 -13.53 3.93 2.03
C ARG A 64 -12.96 3.21 3.24
N ASN A 65 -13.35 3.61 4.45
CA ASN A 65 -12.83 3.05 5.70
C ASN A 65 -11.29 3.01 5.71
N PHE A 66 -10.64 4.07 5.20
CA PHE A 66 -9.19 4.11 5.08
C PHE A 66 -8.55 4.37 6.44
N ARG A 67 -7.61 3.51 6.83
CA ARG A 67 -6.92 3.57 8.12
C ARG A 67 -5.44 3.25 7.92
N VAL A 68 -4.60 3.90 8.73
CA VAL A 68 -3.21 3.49 8.87
C VAL A 68 -3.15 2.26 9.75
N VAL A 69 -2.31 1.29 9.39
CA VAL A 69 -1.96 0.16 10.25
C VAL A 69 -0.51 0.28 10.68
N LEU A 70 0.39 0.51 9.70
CA LEU A 70 1.80 0.80 9.90
C LEU A 70 2.13 2.09 9.15
N HIS A 71 2.56 3.13 9.85
CA HIS A 71 2.85 4.44 9.26
C HIS A 71 3.84 4.32 8.09
N GLY A 72 3.47 4.92 6.96
CA GLY A 72 4.28 4.91 5.74
C GLY A 72 4.41 3.55 5.07
N VAL A 73 3.91 2.46 5.65
CA VAL A 73 4.11 1.09 5.14
C VAL A 73 2.79 0.48 4.71
N TYR A 74 1.82 0.37 5.62
CA TYR A 74 0.61 -0.42 5.38
C TYR A 74 -0.65 0.29 5.82
N TYR A 75 -1.62 0.29 4.92
CA TYR A 75 -2.93 0.89 5.08
C TYR A 75 -4.01 -0.12 4.71
N ARG A 76 -5.16 0.00 5.35
CA ARG A 76 -6.32 -0.86 5.06
C ARG A 76 -7.56 -0.05 4.73
N GLY A 77 -8.49 -0.67 4.03
CA GLY A 77 -9.85 -0.16 3.90
C GLY A 77 -10.72 -0.99 2.98
N GLY A 78 -11.67 -0.33 2.32
CA GLY A 78 -12.63 -0.90 1.39
C GLY A 78 -12.62 -0.22 0.03
N ALA A 79 -13.43 -0.74 -0.88
CA ALA A 79 -13.67 -0.13 -2.19
C ALA A 79 -14.97 0.70 -2.15
N ASN A 80 -14.91 1.97 -2.54
CA ASN A 80 -16.07 2.85 -2.52
C ASN A 80 -16.98 2.64 -3.73
N ASN A 81 -17.56 1.45 -3.86
CA ASN A 81 -18.37 1.06 -5.01
C ASN A 81 -19.81 1.58 -4.93
N VAL A 82 -20.48 1.41 -3.78
CA VAL A 82 -21.90 1.76 -3.61
C VAL A 82 -22.11 3.26 -3.39
N TYR A 83 -21.14 3.95 -2.81
CA TYR A 83 -21.21 5.40 -2.57
C TYR A 83 -20.37 6.20 -3.57
N ASN A 84 -19.85 5.57 -4.62
CA ASN A 84 -19.21 6.31 -5.71
C ASN A 84 -20.24 7.24 -6.36
N LYS A 85 -19.90 8.52 -6.50
CA LYS A 85 -20.75 9.56 -7.09
C LYS A 85 -20.73 9.52 -8.62
N ASN A 86 -19.69 8.99 -9.24
CA ASN A 86 -19.46 9.04 -10.69
C ASN A 86 -19.70 7.69 -11.37
N LEU A 87 -19.34 6.59 -10.70
CA LEU A 87 -19.37 5.23 -11.26
C LEU A 87 -19.85 4.24 -10.18
N LYS A 88 -21.12 4.36 -9.79
CA LYS A 88 -21.72 3.49 -8.77
C LYS A 88 -21.86 2.06 -9.29
N ARG A 89 -21.47 1.08 -8.46
CA ARG A 89 -21.64 -0.35 -8.76
C ARG A 89 -21.91 -1.16 -7.51
N LYS A 90 -22.28 -2.44 -7.69
CA LYS A 90 -22.48 -3.38 -6.57
C LYS A 90 -21.26 -3.40 -5.65
N ASN A 91 -21.48 -3.49 -4.35
CA ASN A 91 -20.40 -3.46 -3.35
C ASN A 91 -19.38 -4.59 -3.55
N THR A 92 -19.85 -5.73 -4.06
CA THR A 92 -19.11 -6.97 -4.27
C THR A 92 -18.18 -6.89 -5.48
N ASN A 93 -17.30 -5.89 -5.48
CA ASN A 93 -16.38 -5.60 -6.58
C ASN A 93 -15.02 -5.12 -6.04
N PRO A 94 -13.95 -5.25 -6.85
CA PRO A 94 -12.63 -4.71 -6.54
C PRO A 94 -12.63 -3.18 -6.44
N LEU A 95 -11.44 -2.56 -6.34
CA LEU A 95 -11.28 -1.12 -6.59
C LEU A 95 -11.58 -0.79 -8.05
N GLN A 96 -11.97 0.46 -8.30
CA GLN A 96 -12.14 1.00 -9.65
C GLN A 96 -10.82 1.60 -10.12
N GLY A 97 -10.63 1.75 -11.44
CA GLY A 97 -9.44 2.34 -12.02
C GLY A 97 -9.07 3.69 -11.40
N GLY A 98 -10.04 4.61 -11.28
CA GLY A 98 -9.80 5.91 -10.65
C GLY A 98 -9.35 5.85 -9.18
N ALA A 99 -9.82 4.85 -8.41
CA ALA A 99 -9.35 4.67 -7.04
C ALA A 99 -7.89 4.15 -6.99
N LEU A 100 -7.51 3.28 -7.93
CA LEU A 100 -6.14 2.80 -8.08
C LEU A 100 -5.20 3.93 -8.57
N THR A 101 -5.67 4.78 -9.48
CA THR A 101 -4.95 6.00 -9.89
C THR A 101 -4.70 6.91 -8.71
N ASN A 102 -5.73 7.21 -7.92
CA ASN A 102 -5.59 8.06 -6.72
C ASN A 102 -4.57 7.49 -5.70
N LEU A 103 -4.60 6.17 -5.46
CA LEU A 103 -3.58 5.52 -4.63
C LEU A 103 -2.17 5.63 -5.25
N CYS A 104 -2.04 5.42 -6.55
CA CYS A 104 -0.78 5.56 -7.27
C CYS A 104 -0.23 6.99 -7.14
N GLU A 105 -1.06 8.01 -7.32
CA GLU A 105 -0.68 9.43 -7.23
C GLU A 105 -0.29 9.85 -5.81
N GLU A 106 -0.83 9.17 -4.79
CA GLU A 106 -0.40 9.27 -3.38
C GLU A 106 0.89 8.48 -3.06
N GLY A 107 1.50 7.83 -4.05
CA GLY A 107 2.78 7.12 -3.93
C GLY A 107 2.68 5.66 -3.50
N PHE A 108 1.48 5.07 -3.43
CA PHE A 108 1.34 3.63 -3.18
C PHE A 108 1.98 2.82 -4.31
N LYS A 109 2.63 1.71 -3.94
CA LYS A 109 3.28 0.78 -4.88
C LYS A 109 2.48 -0.49 -5.10
N GLU A 110 1.74 -0.91 -4.08
CA GLU A 110 0.87 -2.08 -4.19
C GLU A 110 -0.51 -1.80 -3.63
N ALA A 111 -1.51 -2.43 -4.24
CA ALA A 111 -2.80 -2.65 -3.61
C ALA A 111 -3.15 -4.14 -3.67
N VAL A 112 -3.91 -4.64 -2.70
CA VAL A 112 -4.33 -6.04 -2.65
C VAL A 112 -5.83 -6.14 -2.44
N TYR A 113 -6.50 -6.83 -3.36
CA TYR A 113 -7.89 -7.20 -3.19
C TYR A 113 -8.01 -8.55 -2.48
N LEU A 114 -8.68 -8.52 -1.33
CA LEU A 114 -8.74 -9.66 -0.41
C LEU A 114 -9.84 -10.67 -0.71
N TYR A 115 -10.50 -10.55 -1.87
CA TYR A 115 -11.48 -11.48 -2.42
C TYR A 115 -11.19 -11.74 -3.89
N THR A 116 -11.83 -12.75 -4.47
CA THR A 116 -11.65 -13.12 -5.89
C THR A 116 -12.71 -12.50 -6.81
N THR A 117 -13.89 -12.17 -6.27
CA THR A 117 -15.07 -11.76 -7.02
C THR A 117 -14.78 -10.58 -7.94
N ASN A 118 -14.97 -10.80 -9.25
CA ASN A 118 -14.79 -9.84 -10.35
C ASN A 118 -13.36 -9.29 -10.54
N TYR A 119 -12.36 -9.87 -9.86
CA TYR A 119 -10.99 -9.42 -9.99
C TYR A 119 -10.42 -9.60 -11.39
N SER A 120 -10.81 -10.66 -12.12
CA SER A 120 -10.30 -10.94 -13.48
C SER A 120 -10.41 -9.71 -14.40
N SER A 121 -11.53 -8.99 -14.32
CA SER A 121 -11.81 -7.76 -15.09
C SER A 121 -11.16 -6.47 -14.55
N ALA A 122 -10.54 -6.49 -13.37
CA ALA A 122 -9.89 -5.32 -12.80
C ALA A 122 -8.52 -5.05 -13.44
N PRO A 123 -8.07 -3.78 -13.51
CA PRO A 123 -6.69 -3.45 -13.88
C PRO A 123 -5.69 -4.25 -13.04
N LYS A 124 -4.54 -4.60 -13.61
CA LYS A 124 -3.45 -5.26 -12.85
C LYS A 124 -2.35 -4.30 -12.44
N GLU A 125 -2.31 -3.15 -13.08
CA GLU A 125 -1.37 -2.08 -12.78
C GLU A 125 -1.95 -0.73 -13.19
N ILE A 126 -1.41 0.33 -12.61
CA ILE A 126 -1.64 1.73 -12.99
C ILE A 126 -0.30 2.45 -13.00
N SER A 127 -0.03 3.21 -14.07
CA SER A 127 1.08 4.16 -14.12
C SER A 127 0.54 5.58 -13.89
N CYS A 128 1.27 6.39 -13.14
CA CYS A 128 0.86 7.75 -12.78
C CYS A 128 2.10 8.64 -12.49
N LYS A 129 1.86 9.89 -12.08
CA LYS A 129 2.86 10.75 -11.46
C LYS A 129 2.45 11.05 -10.03
N ILE A 130 3.38 10.98 -9.08
CA ILE A 130 3.08 11.32 -7.68
C ILE A 130 2.71 12.80 -7.62
N THR A 131 1.54 13.14 -7.09
CA THR A 131 1.03 14.53 -7.14
C THR A 131 1.99 15.52 -6.48
N LYS A 132 2.65 15.11 -5.39
CA LYS A 132 3.53 16.00 -4.60
C LYS A 132 4.89 16.26 -5.26
N THR A 133 5.44 15.28 -5.97
CA THR A 133 6.82 15.35 -6.50
C THR A 133 6.89 15.42 -8.03
N GLY A 134 5.82 15.04 -8.73
CA GLY A 134 5.78 14.88 -10.18
C GLY A 134 6.55 13.67 -10.70
N GLU A 135 7.19 12.90 -9.81
CA GLU A 135 7.97 11.71 -10.17
C GLU A 135 7.06 10.60 -10.71
N PRO A 136 7.52 9.82 -11.71
CA PRO A 136 6.77 8.68 -12.22
C PRO A 136 6.58 7.63 -11.13
N ASN A 137 5.37 7.07 -11.05
CA ASN A 137 5.05 5.97 -10.17
C ASN A 137 4.25 4.89 -10.91
N ARG A 138 4.32 3.66 -10.38
CA ARG A 138 3.53 2.52 -10.82
C ARG A 138 3.00 1.78 -9.60
N LEU A 139 1.71 1.50 -9.61
CA LEU A 139 1.02 0.69 -8.62
C LEU A 139 0.67 -0.67 -9.23
N THR A 140 1.13 -1.75 -8.61
CA THR A 140 0.71 -3.11 -8.96
C THR A 140 -0.51 -3.49 -8.13
N TYR A 141 -1.58 -3.94 -8.78
CA TYR A 141 -2.78 -4.41 -8.11
C TYR A 141 -2.77 -5.93 -8.10
N HIS A 142 -2.89 -6.52 -6.90
CA HIS A 142 -2.84 -7.95 -6.66
C HIS A 142 -4.19 -8.47 -6.18
N GLN A 143 -4.38 -9.78 -6.33
CA GLN A 143 -5.44 -10.51 -5.64
C GLN A 143 -4.81 -11.56 -4.74
N LEU A 144 -5.17 -11.53 -3.47
CA LEU A 144 -4.74 -12.51 -2.49
C LEU A 144 -5.80 -12.59 -1.39
N SER A 145 -6.55 -13.69 -1.35
CA SER A 145 -7.66 -13.84 -0.41
C SER A 145 -7.16 -13.80 1.04
N ALA A 146 -7.80 -13.02 1.93
CA ALA A 146 -7.33 -12.90 3.32
C ALA A 146 -7.37 -14.22 4.11
N LEU A 147 -8.41 -15.03 3.88
CA LEU A 147 -8.70 -16.23 4.68
C LEU A 147 -8.35 -17.55 3.96
N GLY A 148 -7.63 -17.48 2.85
CA GLY A 148 -7.14 -18.67 2.15
C GLY A 148 -6.09 -19.43 2.98
N ALA A 149 -5.95 -20.73 2.74
CA ALA A 149 -4.92 -21.53 3.38
C ALA A 149 -3.53 -20.94 3.09
N ASN A 150 -2.69 -20.80 4.12
CA ASN A 150 -1.33 -20.23 4.06
C ASN A 150 -1.23 -18.76 3.60
N ASN A 151 -2.34 -18.05 3.40
CA ASN A 151 -2.29 -16.67 2.90
C ASN A 151 -1.84 -15.65 3.98
N GLU A 152 -1.90 -16.00 5.27
CA GLU A 152 -1.41 -15.16 6.36
C GLU A 152 0.06 -14.79 6.16
N GLU A 153 0.91 -15.78 5.92
CA GLU A 153 2.34 -15.53 5.65
C GLU A 153 2.54 -14.77 4.34
N ALA A 154 1.74 -15.02 3.31
CA ALA A 154 1.84 -14.33 2.03
C ALA A 154 1.54 -12.81 2.16
N HIS A 155 0.50 -12.45 2.92
CA HIS A 155 0.19 -11.05 3.24
C HIS A 155 1.31 -10.39 4.05
N LEU A 156 1.77 -11.06 5.11
CA LEU A 156 2.83 -10.53 5.97
C LEU A 156 4.16 -10.39 5.23
N LYS A 157 4.49 -11.29 4.29
CA LYS A 157 5.67 -11.19 3.42
C LYS A 157 5.62 -9.97 2.50
N LYS A 158 4.45 -9.65 1.93
CA LYS A 158 4.26 -8.42 1.15
C LYS A 158 4.50 -7.20 2.04
N ILE A 159 3.83 -7.10 3.18
CA ILE A 159 4.01 -5.96 4.09
C ILE A 159 5.47 -5.85 4.55
N TYR A 160 6.12 -6.97 4.87
CA TYR A 160 7.52 -7.02 5.24
C TYR A 160 8.46 -6.50 4.13
N SER A 161 8.17 -6.77 2.86
CA SER A 161 8.97 -6.26 1.75
C SER A 161 8.94 -4.73 1.65
N HIS A 162 7.82 -4.11 2.03
CA HIS A 162 7.68 -2.66 2.14
C HIS A 162 8.44 -2.10 3.35
N ILE A 163 8.43 -2.79 4.50
CA ILE A 163 9.24 -2.41 5.67
C ILE A 163 10.74 -2.42 5.32
N LYS A 164 11.18 -3.46 4.59
CA LYS A 164 12.59 -3.65 4.21
C LYS A 164 13.03 -2.85 2.98
N GLY A 165 12.15 -2.05 2.39
CA GLY A 165 12.50 -1.23 1.22
C GLY A 165 12.71 -2.01 -0.07
N ILE A 166 12.37 -3.30 -0.09
CA ILE A 166 12.42 -4.13 -1.31
C ILE A 166 11.37 -3.62 -2.31
N VAL A 167 10.20 -3.23 -1.81
CA VAL A 167 9.19 -2.48 -2.55
C VAL A 167 9.03 -1.11 -1.90
N PRO A 168 9.74 -0.07 -2.38
CA PRO A 168 9.81 1.23 -1.70
C PRO A 168 8.53 2.04 -1.89
N GLY A 169 7.69 2.09 -0.86
CA GLY A 169 6.45 2.87 -0.81
C GLY A 169 5.35 2.11 -0.04
N PRO A 170 4.14 2.67 0.12
CA PRO A 170 3.08 1.98 0.84
C PRO A 170 2.38 0.86 0.06
N ILE A 171 1.72 -0.02 0.82
CA ILE A 171 0.74 -1.01 0.36
C ILE A 171 -0.65 -0.75 0.96
N TYR A 172 -1.69 -0.96 0.14
CA TYR A 172 -3.09 -0.83 0.53
C TYR A 172 -3.86 -2.14 0.36
N ASP A 173 -4.29 -2.76 1.46
CA ASP A 173 -5.17 -3.93 1.40
C ASP A 173 -6.62 -3.52 1.55
N HIS A 174 -7.48 -4.13 0.74
CA HIS A 174 -8.90 -3.84 0.83
C HIS A 174 -9.82 -5.03 0.62
N CYS A 175 -10.98 -4.93 1.26
CA CYS A 175 -12.14 -5.76 0.98
C CYS A 175 -13.28 -4.87 0.44
N TRP A 176 -14.54 -5.30 0.52
CA TRP A 176 -15.65 -4.49 0.01
C TRP A 176 -15.90 -3.25 0.88
N ASN A 177 -16.21 -3.45 2.16
CA ASN A 177 -16.50 -2.34 3.09
C ASN A 177 -15.27 -1.85 3.85
N GLY A 178 -14.23 -2.67 3.88
CA GLY A 178 -13.05 -2.44 4.69
C GLY A 178 -13.16 -2.86 6.14
N TRP A 179 -14.04 -3.81 6.47
CA TRP A 179 -14.23 -4.28 7.85
C TRP A 179 -13.58 -5.64 8.10
N HIS A 180 -14.04 -6.68 7.40
CA HIS A 180 -13.74 -8.06 7.78
C HIS A 180 -12.36 -8.54 7.34
N ALA A 181 -12.18 -8.75 6.03
CA ALA A 181 -10.96 -9.32 5.48
C ALA A 181 -9.75 -8.36 5.63
N SER A 182 -9.92 -7.07 5.33
CA SER A 182 -8.82 -6.11 5.51
C SER A 182 -8.56 -5.81 6.98
N GLY A 183 -9.58 -5.87 7.84
CA GLY A 183 -9.37 -5.86 9.28
C GLY A 183 -8.62 -7.07 9.78
N TYR A 184 -8.88 -8.26 9.22
CA TYR A 184 -8.18 -9.48 9.61
C TYR A 184 -6.68 -9.36 9.34
N VAL A 185 -6.30 -8.95 8.11
CA VAL A 185 -4.90 -8.77 7.74
C VAL A 185 -4.24 -7.67 8.60
N ALA A 186 -4.93 -6.57 8.85
CA ALA A 186 -4.47 -5.53 9.77
C ALA A 186 -4.24 -6.04 11.20
N ALA A 187 -5.14 -6.85 11.75
CA ALA A 187 -5.01 -7.40 13.09
C ALA A 187 -3.78 -8.32 13.21
N ILE A 188 -3.59 -9.26 12.26
CA ILE A 188 -2.41 -10.14 12.29
C ILE A 188 -1.11 -9.38 12.02
N THR A 189 -1.16 -8.31 11.24
CA THR A 189 -0.01 -7.41 11.02
C THR A 189 0.42 -6.73 12.31
N LEU A 190 -0.52 -6.18 13.08
CA LEU A 190 -0.23 -5.56 14.37
C LEU A 190 0.36 -6.58 15.37
N ARG A 191 -0.13 -7.82 15.34
CA ARG A 191 0.45 -8.92 16.13
C ARG A 191 1.87 -9.26 15.67
N GLN A 192 2.10 -9.34 14.37
CA GLN A 192 3.39 -9.70 13.78
C GLN A 192 4.46 -8.65 14.08
N PHE A 193 4.15 -7.38 13.85
CA PHE A 193 5.17 -6.33 13.80
C PHE A 193 5.12 -5.34 14.95
N CYS A 194 3.98 -5.18 15.64
CA CYS A 194 3.78 -4.17 16.68
C CYS A 194 3.57 -4.74 18.09
N GLY A 195 3.72 -6.05 18.26
CA GLY A 195 3.65 -6.68 19.59
C GLY A 195 2.25 -6.76 20.18
N TYR A 196 1.19 -6.54 19.39
CA TYR A 196 -0.18 -6.70 19.89
C TYR A 196 -0.39 -8.13 20.39
N SER A 197 -0.92 -8.23 21.60
CA SER A 197 -1.44 -9.47 22.15
C SER A 197 -2.66 -9.97 21.34
N ALA A 198 -3.03 -11.23 21.58
CA ALA A 198 -4.21 -11.82 20.96
C ALA A 198 -5.50 -11.03 21.28
N SER A 199 -5.64 -10.52 22.51
CA SER A 199 -6.80 -9.73 22.94
C SER A 199 -6.82 -8.34 22.33
N GLU A 200 -5.68 -7.65 22.27
CA GLU A 200 -5.58 -6.32 21.64
C GLU A 200 -5.91 -6.37 20.15
N ALA A 201 -5.43 -7.39 19.43
CA ALA A 201 -5.72 -7.55 18.01
C ALA A 201 -7.19 -7.90 17.73
N ASP A 202 -7.80 -8.75 18.57
CA ASP A 202 -9.25 -9.05 18.47
C ASP A 202 -10.08 -7.80 18.79
N ALA A 203 -9.71 -7.04 19.83
CA ALA A 203 -10.37 -5.78 20.19
C ALA A 203 -10.24 -4.73 19.07
N TYR A 204 -9.05 -4.59 18.49
CA TYR A 204 -8.81 -3.76 17.30
C TYR A 204 -9.74 -4.16 16.15
N TRP A 205 -9.84 -5.45 15.86
CA TRP A 205 -10.68 -5.95 14.77
C TRP A 205 -12.15 -5.63 15.01
N VAL A 206 -12.68 -5.97 16.20
CA VAL A 206 -14.07 -5.70 16.59
C VAL A 206 -14.37 -4.21 16.48
N ARG A 207 -13.56 -3.35 17.11
CA ARG A 207 -13.74 -1.89 17.11
C ARG A 207 -13.81 -1.32 15.69
N ASN A 208 -13.04 -1.87 14.76
CA ASN A 208 -12.91 -1.35 13.40
C ASN A 208 -13.77 -2.08 12.36
N THR A 209 -14.72 -2.91 12.81
CA THR A 209 -15.81 -3.42 11.99
C THR A 209 -17.02 -2.48 11.96
N ASP A 210 -17.00 -1.42 12.77
CA ASP A 210 -18.09 -0.44 12.88
C ASP A 210 -19.47 -1.08 13.16
N GLY A 211 -19.52 -2.11 14.01
CA GLY A 211 -20.75 -2.81 14.40
C GLY A 211 -21.14 -3.98 13.48
N HIS A 212 -20.27 -4.36 12.54
CA HIS A 212 -20.51 -5.45 11.60
C HIS A 212 -19.78 -6.76 11.98
N GLU A 213 -19.41 -6.97 13.24
CA GLU A 213 -18.72 -8.16 13.73
C GLU A 213 -19.63 -9.39 13.94
N SER A 214 -20.95 -9.20 14.00
CA SER A 214 -21.90 -10.28 14.30
C SER A 214 -21.76 -11.47 13.33
N GLY A 215 -21.74 -12.69 13.88
CA GLY A 215 -21.55 -13.93 13.13
C GLY A 215 -20.11 -14.25 12.73
N MET A 216 -19.11 -13.41 13.05
CA MET A 216 -17.73 -13.56 12.57
C MET A 216 -16.78 -14.23 13.58
N ASN A 217 -17.29 -15.16 14.39
CA ASN A 217 -16.50 -15.85 15.42
C ASN A 217 -15.27 -16.60 14.87
N SER A 218 -15.35 -17.09 13.63
CA SER A 218 -14.25 -17.78 12.95
C SER A 218 -13.05 -16.85 12.70
N ILE A 219 -13.29 -15.62 12.25
CA ILE A 219 -12.23 -14.61 12.03
C ILE A 219 -11.59 -14.24 13.37
N ARG A 220 -12.41 -13.98 14.39
CA ARG A 220 -11.92 -13.64 15.73
C ARG A 220 -11.06 -14.77 16.33
N LYS A 221 -11.48 -16.03 16.16
CA LYS A 221 -10.69 -17.19 16.57
C LYS A 221 -9.35 -17.23 15.85
N LYS A 222 -9.33 -17.04 14.52
CA LYS A 222 -8.09 -16.97 13.73
C LYS A 222 -7.16 -15.85 14.23
N ILE A 223 -7.68 -14.64 14.46
CA ILE A 223 -6.89 -13.53 15.00
C ILE A 223 -6.24 -13.90 16.31
N ARG A 224 -6.99 -14.50 17.26
CA ARG A 224 -6.46 -14.88 18.57
C ARG A 224 -5.47 -16.04 18.49
N SER A 225 -5.70 -17.00 17.59
CA SER A 225 -4.84 -18.17 17.42
C SER A 225 -3.56 -17.90 16.61
N PHE A 226 -3.51 -16.82 15.84
CA PHE A 226 -2.31 -16.43 15.10
C PHE A 226 -1.09 -16.32 16.03
N LYS A 227 0.08 -16.72 15.52
CA LYS A 227 1.37 -16.58 16.21
C LYS A 227 2.32 -15.85 15.27
N PRO A 228 3.07 -14.83 15.74
CA PRO A 228 4.06 -14.16 14.91
C PRO A 228 5.04 -15.15 14.28
N LEU A 229 5.32 -14.94 13.01
CA LEU A 229 6.20 -15.74 12.18
C LEU A 229 7.65 -15.31 12.43
N PRO A 230 8.53 -16.19 12.96
CA PRO A 230 9.90 -15.81 13.33
C PRO A 230 10.75 -15.33 12.15
N ASN A 231 10.51 -15.85 10.95
CA ASN A 231 11.21 -15.47 9.72
C ASN A 231 10.84 -14.06 9.21
N LEU A 232 9.81 -13.41 9.78
CA LEU A 232 9.38 -12.05 9.45
C LEU A 232 9.57 -11.10 10.65
N SER A 233 10.69 -11.23 11.36
CA SER A 233 11.04 -10.33 12.46
C SER A 233 11.55 -8.98 11.95
N ILE A 234 11.18 -7.90 12.63
CA ILE A 234 11.73 -6.55 12.41
C ILE A 234 12.52 -6.10 13.63
N SER A 235 13.46 -5.18 13.44
CA SER A 235 14.22 -4.58 14.53
C SER A 235 13.33 -3.71 15.41
N LYS A 236 13.76 -3.46 16.65
CA LYS A 236 13.04 -2.56 17.57
C LYS A 236 12.96 -1.13 17.02
N THR A 237 13.98 -0.68 16.30
CA THR A 237 14.00 0.63 15.62
C THR A 237 12.92 0.72 14.55
N GLU A 238 12.82 -0.28 13.66
CA GLU A 238 11.76 -0.32 12.64
C GLU A 238 10.36 -0.35 13.29
N GLN A 239 10.18 -1.19 14.31
CA GLN A 239 8.93 -1.27 15.06
C GLN A 239 8.53 0.09 15.65
N ASN A 240 9.44 0.77 16.35
CA ASN A 240 9.18 2.08 16.95
C ASN A 240 8.87 3.17 15.92
N LEU A 241 9.38 3.05 14.69
CA LEU A 241 9.11 4.01 13.62
C LEU A 241 7.69 3.83 13.06
N ILE A 242 7.33 2.60 12.69
CA ILE A 242 6.15 2.32 11.86
C ILE A 242 4.88 2.05 12.68
N CYS A 243 4.99 1.54 13.90
CA CYS A 243 3.81 1.20 14.70
C CYS A 243 3.09 2.45 15.22
N PRO A 244 1.75 2.39 15.34
CA PRO A 244 0.95 3.46 15.91
C PRO A 244 1.07 3.57 17.43
#